data_AF-A0AB73KUV0-F1
#
_entry.id   AF-A0AB73KUV0-F1
#
_cell.length_a   1.000
_cell.length_b   1.000
_cell.length_c   1.000
_cell.angle_alpha   90.00
_cell.angle_beta   90.00
_cell.angle_gamma   90.00
#
_symmetry.space_group_name_H-M   'P 1'
#
loop_
_entity.id
_entity.type
_entity.pdbx_description
1 polymer ?
#
loop_
_entity_poly.entity_id
_entity_poly.type
_entity_poly.pdbx_seq_one_letter_code
_entity_poly.pdbx_strand_id
1 'polypeptide(L)'
;MLNALEVVTTVIVGVMVGVEFCVAFVMGPILNALPEDSGQLGHAHGGRMLGAVMPFWYIGSLVLVGIWAFAGWDHHGTGLVVTAGALLILSVVMSLLLLVPINNRNKTWTVDNRPADWKQQLNRWERLHYIRVAVIIAAFALLVTALT
;
A
#
# COMPACT_ATOMS: atom_id res chain seq x y z
N MET A 1 18.45 -6.39 21.57
CA MET A 1 18.47 -6.36 20.08
C MET A 1 17.09 -6.46 19.47
N LEU A 2 16.17 -7.25 20.07
CA LEU A 2 14.75 -7.28 19.69
C LEU A 2 14.13 -5.87 19.66
N ASN A 3 14.18 -5.09 20.74
CA ASN A 3 13.56 -3.76 20.77
C ASN A 3 13.97 -2.83 19.60
N ALA A 4 15.23 -2.90 19.14
CA ALA A 4 15.67 -2.11 17.98
C ALA A 4 15.03 -2.62 16.68
N LEU A 5 14.94 -3.94 16.49
CA LEU A 5 14.23 -4.55 15.36
C LEU A 5 12.75 -4.16 15.36
N GLU A 6 12.07 -4.21 16.50
CA GLU A 6 10.65 -3.91 16.63
C GLU A 6 10.34 -2.45 16.27
N VAL A 7 11.15 -1.52 16.80
CA VAL A 7 11.06 -0.09 16.49
C VAL A 7 11.35 0.16 15.01
N VAL A 8 12.43 -0.40 14.47
CA VAL A 8 12.80 -0.24 13.05
C VAL A 8 11.71 -0.80 12.13
N THR A 9 11.18 -1.97 12.45
CA THR A 9 10.07 -2.60 11.71
C THR A 9 8.85 -1.69 11.71
N THR A 10 8.46 -1.19 12.88
CA THR A 10 7.29 -0.32 13.05
C THR A 10 7.47 0.99 12.28
N VAL A 11 8.65 1.61 12.34
CA VAL A 11 8.94 2.84 11.58
C VAL A 11 8.85 2.60 10.07
N ILE A 12 9.48 1.53 9.57
CA ILE A 12 9.47 1.21 8.12
C ILE A 12 8.05 0.94 7.64
N VAL A 13 7.28 0.13 8.36
CA VAL A 13 5.87 -0.15 8.02
C VAL A 13 5.03 1.12 8.10
N GLY A 14 5.22 1.95 9.13
CA GLY A 14 4.50 3.21 9.30
C GLY A 14 4.74 4.20 8.15
N VAL A 15 5.98 4.33 7.70
CA VAL A 15 6.33 5.16 6.53
C VAL A 15 5.67 4.60 5.26
N MET A 16 5.66 3.27 5.09
CA MET A 16 4.96 2.61 3.98
C MET A 16 3.45 2.90 3.97
N VAL A 17 2.80 2.75 5.12
CA VAL A 17 1.37 3.07 5.29
C VAL A 17 1.11 4.55 5.02
N GLY A 18 1.99 5.45 5.47
CA GLY A 18 1.88 6.89 5.25
C GLY A 18 1.87 7.27 3.76
N VAL A 19 2.70 6.63 2.94
CA VAL A 19 2.68 6.85 1.48
C VAL A 19 1.38 6.36 0.86
N GLU A 20 0.92 5.16 1.21
CA GLU A 20 -0.33 4.60 0.67
C GLU A 20 -1.56 5.44 1.09
N PHE A 21 -1.54 5.97 2.31
CA PHE A 21 -2.54 6.93 2.81
C PHE A 21 -2.51 8.24 2.01
N CYS A 22 -1.32 8.81 1.79
CA CYS A 22 -1.16 10.03 0.98
C CYS A 22 -1.70 9.83 -0.45
N VAL A 23 -1.44 8.67 -1.06
CA VAL A 23 -2.00 8.32 -2.37
C VAL A 23 -3.52 8.33 -2.36
N ALA A 24 -4.14 7.77 -1.31
CA ALA A 24 -5.60 7.66 -1.23
C ALA A 24 -6.32 8.99 -0.93
N PHE A 25 -5.74 9.84 -0.07
CA PHE A 25 -6.45 11.02 0.45
C PHE A 25 -5.92 12.36 -0.07
N VAL A 26 -4.70 12.41 -0.60
CA VAL A 26 -4.05 13.67 -1.01
C VAL A 26 -3.81 13.70 -2.52
N MET A 27 -3.22 12.63 -3.07
CA MET A 27 -2.83 12.62 -4.49
C MET A 27 -4.05 12.65 -5.43
N GLY A 28 -5.11 11.90 -5.13
CA GLY A 28 -6.34 11.90 -5.93
C GLY A 28 -6.94 13.29 -6.09
N PRO A 29 -7.26 14.01 -5.00
CA PRO A 29 -7.75 15.39 -5.07
C PRO A 29 -6.84 16.35 -5.84
N ILE A 30 -5.52 16.27 -5.62
CA ILE A 30 -4.55 17.11 -6.35
C ILE A 30 -4.62 16.85 -7.85
N LEU A 31 -4.58 15.58 -8.26
CA LEU A 31 -4.57 15.19 -9.67
C LEU A 31 -5.89 15.51 -10.37
N ASN A 32 -7.02 15.36 -9.68
CA ASN A 32 -8.35 15.67 -10.19
C ASN A 32 -8.61 17.18 -10.34
N ALA A 33 -7.87 18.03 -9.62
CA ALA A 33 -7.96 19.49 -9.75
C ALA A 33 -7.14 20.06 -10.92
N LEU A 34 -6.29 19.24 -11.56
CA LEU A 34 -5.48 19.67 -12.70
C LEU A 34 -6.35 19.85 -13.95
N PRO A 35 -6.09 20.88 -14.78
CA PRO A 35 -6.84 21.11 -16.01
C PRO A 35 -6.57 20.02 -17.07
N GLU A 36 -7.58 19.79 -17.90
CA GLU A 36 -7.53 18.92 -19.09
C GLU A 36 -7.10 17.48 -18.76
N ASP A 37 -6.19 16.90 -19.54
CA ASP A 37 -5.71 15.53 -19.38
C ASP A 37 -4.47 15.42 -18.47
N SER A 38 -4.07 16.52 -17.81
CA SER A 38 -2.89 16.55 -16.93
C SER A 38 -3.02 15.59 -15.74
N GLY A 39 -4.24 15.41 -15.20
CA GLY A 39 -4.52 14.43 -14.15
C GLY A 39 -4.22 13.00 -14.60
N GLN A 40 -4.61 12.63 -15.83
CA GLN A 40 -4.35 11.30 -16.38
C GLN A 40 -2.85 11.04 -16.54
N LEU A 41 -2.09 12.00 -17.06
CA LEU A 41 -0.63 11.89 -17.19
C LEU A 41 0.04 11.74 -15.81
N GLY A 42 -0.44 12.48 -14.81
CA GLY A 42 0.00 12.37 -13.42
C GLY A 42 -0.25 10.97 -12.84
N HIS A 43 -1.45 10.41 -13.02
CA HIS A 43 -1.76 9.05 -12.60
C HIS A 43 -0.88 8.00 -13.31
N ALA A 44 -0.64 8.15 -14.61
CA ALA A 44 0.19 7.23 -15.38
C ALA A 44 1.67 7.28 -14.94
N HIS A 45 2.23 8.47 -14.73
CA HIS A 45 3.61 8.62 -14.26
C HIS A 45 3.77 8.17 -12.79
N GLY A 46 2.88 8.62 -11.90
CA GLY A 46 2.87 8.20 -10.49
C GLY A 46 2.74 6.68 -10.35
N GLY A 47 1.88 6.05 -11.15
CA GLY A 47 1.72 4.59 -11.16
C GLY A 47 2.96 3.82 -11.65
N ARG A 48 3.82 4.42 -12.50
CA ARG A 48 5.11 3.83 -12.88
C ARG A 48 6.13 3.95 -11.76
N MET A 49 6.29 5.14 -11.19
CA MET A 49 7.25 5.40 -10.12
C MET A 49 6.92 4.59 -8.86
N LEU A 50 5.70 4.74 -8.34
CA LEU A 50 5.25 3.99 -7.16
C LEU A 50 5.22 2.49 -7.43
N GLY A 51 4.76 2.06 -8.62
CA GLY A 51 4.74 0.65 -8.98
C GLY A 51 6.13 -0.02 -8.98
N ALA A 52 7.21 0.74 -9.20
CA ALA A 52 8.57 0.22 -9.14
C ALA A 52 9.13 0.16 -7.72
N VAL A 53 8.79 1.14 -6.86
CA VAL A 53 9.35 1.26 -5.50
C VAL A 53 8.57 0.43 -4.46
N MET A 54 7.24 0.38 -4.59
CA MET A 54 6.37 -0.24 -3.59
C MET A 54 6.66 -1.74 -3.30
N PRO A 55 7.01 -2.59 -4.29
CA PRO A 55 7.34 -4.00 -4.01
C PRO A 55 8.48 -4.15 -2.99
N PHE A 56 9.52 -3.31 -3.06
CA PHE A 56 10.65 -3.37 -2.12
C PHE A 56 10.21 -3.02 -0.69
N TRP A 57 9.33 -2.03 -0.54
CA TRP A 57 8.78 -1.67 0.77
C TRP A 57 7.89 -2.77 1.36
N TYR A 58 7.03 -3.40 0.55
CA TYR A 58 6.19 -4.50 1.04
C TYR A 58 7.01 -5.75 1.39
N ILE A 59 7.97 -6.13 0.54
CA ILE A 59 8.85 -7.28 0.80
C ILE A 59 9.69 -7.01 2.06
N GLY A 60 10.32 -5.83 2.16
CA GLY A 60 11.10 -5.45 3.34
C GLY A 60 10.27 -5.46 4.61
N SER A 61 9.05 -4.91 4.56
CA SER A 61 8.10 -4.93 5.69
C SER A 61 7.74 -6.36 6.12
N LEU A 62 7.39 -7.23 5.16
CA LEU A 62 7.03 -8.62 5.44
C LEU A 62 8.19 -9.42 6.02
N VAL A 63 9.41 -9.24 5.49
CA VAL A 63 10.61 -9.89 6.02
C VAL A 63 10.86 -9.45 7.46
N LEU A 64 10.80 -8.14 7.74
CA LEU A 64 11.02 -7.60 9.08
C LEU A 64 9.97 -8.11 10.08
N VAL A 65 8.68 -8.07 9.70
CA VAL A 65 7.58 -8.61 10.53
C VAL A 65 7.74 -10.11 10.76
N GLY A 66 8.18 -10.88 9.75
CA GLY A 66 8.45 -12.30 9.88
C GLY A 66 9.61 -12.60 10.84
N ILE A 67 10.71 -11.84 10.75
CA ILE A 67 11.84 -11.96 11.68
C ILE A 67 11.40 -11.59 13.10
N TRP A 68 10.61 -10.53 13.27
CA TRP A 68 10.07 -10.15 14.58
C TRP A 68 9.18 -11.25 15.16
N ALA A 69 8.22 -11.77 14.40
CA ALA A 69 7.33 -12.85 14.85
C ALA A 69 8.12 -14.11 15.26
N PHE A 70 9.18 -14.45 14.52
CA PHE A 70 10.03 -15.60 14.84
C PHE A 70 10.90 -15.35 16.07
N ALA A 71 11.56 -14.19 16.16
CA ALA A 71 12.44 -13.86 17.28
C ALA A 71 11.68 -13.62 18.59
N GLY A 72 10.43 -13.16 18.49
CA GLY A 72 9.55 -12.85 19.61
C GLY A 72 8.65 -14.00 20.05
N TRP A 73 8.76 -15.20 19.47
CA TRP A 73 7.76 -16.28 19.54
C TRP A 73 7.12 -16.51 20.92
N ASP A 74 7.88 -16.46 22.01
CA ASP A 74 7.41 -16.70 23.38
C ASP A 74 6.81 -15.48 24.10
N HIS A 75 6.76 -14.30 23.46
CA HIS A 75 6.21 -13.07 24.04
C HIS A 75 4.70 -12.95 23.80
N HIS A 76 4.00 -12.29 24.72
CA HIS A 76 2.53 -12.10 24.64
C HIS A 76 2.08 -11.31 23.39
N GLY A 77 2.95 -10.49 22.78
CA GLY A 77 2.66 -9.69 21.57
C GLY A 77 2.69 -10.46 20.25
N THR A 78 3.21 -11.70 20.21
CA THR A 78 3.44 -12.45 18.96
C THR A 78 2.17 -12.64 18.13
N GLY A 79 1.02 -12.87 18.77
CA GLY A 79 -0.25 -13.02 18.07
C GLY A 79 -0.65 -11.77 17.27
N LEU A 80 -0.36 -10.58 17.79
CA LEU A 80 -0.60 -9.31 17.11
C LEU A 80 0.33 -9.14 15.91
N VAL A 81 1.61 -9.46 16.06
CA VAL A 81 2.61 -9.37 14.98
C VAL A 81 2.28 -10.34 13.84
N VAL A 82 1.89 -11.58 14.15
CA VAL A 82 1.46 -12.57 13.15
C VAL A 82 0.20 -12.10 12.42
N THR A 83 -0.78 -11.56 13.15
CA THR A 83 -2.00 -11.02 12.55
C THR A 83 -1.70 -9.81 11.66
N ALA A 84 -0.81 -8.91 12.07
CA ALA A 84 -0.34 -7.81 11.26
C ALA A 84 0.34 -8.30 9.97
N GLY A 85 1.20 -9.31 10.06
CA GLY A 85 1.82 -9.97 8.92
C GLY A 85 0.79 -10.54 7.94
N ALA A 86 -0.24 -11.22 8.45
CA ALA A 86 -1.34 -11.75 7.63
C ALA A 86 -2.11 -10.63 6.91
N LEU A 87 -2.38 -9.50 7.56
CA LEU A 87 -3.02 -8.34 6.93
C LEU A 87 -2.13 -7.68 5.86
N LEU A 88 -0.81 -7.63 6.07
CA LEU A 88 0.12 -7.15 5.06
C LEU A 88 0.15 -8.08 3.84
N ILE A 89 0.14 -9.41 4.05
CA ILE A 89 0.03 -10.40 2.95
C ILE A 89 -1.29 -10.21 2.20
N LEU A 90 -2.41 -10.05 2.92
CA LEU A 90 -3.70 -9.77 2.32
C LEU A 90 -3.67 -8.51 1.46
N SER A 91 -3.04 -7.42 1.92
CA SER A 91 -2.85 -6.20 1.14
C SER A 91 -2.03 -6.44 -0.14
N VAL A 92 -0.98 -7.27 -0.09
CA VAL A 92 -0.20 -7.66 -1.28
C VAL A 92 -1.07 -8.42 -2.26
N VAL A 93 -1.83 -9.42 -1.79
CA VAL A 93 -2.75 -10.21 -2.63
C VAL A 93 -3.81 -9.32 -3.28
N MET A 94 -4.45 -8.43 -2.52
CA MET A 94 -5.39 -7.44 -3.04
C MET A 94 -4.75 -6.58 -4.13
N SER A 95 -3.51 -6.12 -3.92
CA SER A 95 -2.79 -5.32 -4.91
C SER A 95 -2.58 -6.08 -6.21
N LEU A 96 -2.00 -7.29 -6.13
CA LEU A 96 -1.66 -8.10 -7.31
C LEU A 96 -2.89 -8.52 -8.12
N LEU A 97 -3.97 -8.90 -7.44
CA LEU A 97 -5.17 -9.43 -8.10
C LEU A 97 -6.13 -8.33 -8.57
N LEU A 98 -6.20 -7.20 -7.87
CA LEU A 98 -7.26 -6.22 -8.06
C LEU A 98 -6.74 -4.87 -8.56
N LEU A 99 -5.66 -4.33 -7.99
CA LEU A 99 -5.17 -2.98 -8.29
C LEU A 99 -4.17 -2.95 -9.45
N VAL A 100 -3.16 -3.83 -9.42
CA VAL A 100 -2.09 -3.92 -10.43
C VAL A 100 -2.64 -4.12 -11.85
N PRO A 101 -3.66 -4.98 -12.09
CA PRO A 101 -4.23 -5.12 -13.43
C PRO A 101 -4.88 -3.84 -13.97
N ILE A 102 -5.45 -3.00 -13.11
CA ILE A 102 -5.98 -1.69 -13.52
C ILE A 102 -4.82 -0.72 -13.79
N ASN A 103 -3.81 -0.68 -12.91
CA ASN A 103 -2.64 0.16 -13.10
C ASN A 103 -1.89 -0.15 -14.39
N ASN A 104 -1.73 -1.43 -14.74
CA ASN A 104 -1.05 -1.82 -15.98
C ASN A 104 -1.80 -1.37 -17.23
N ARG A 105 -3.13 -1.35 -17.21
CA ARG A 105 -3.95 -0.74 -18.28
C ARG A 105 -3.81 0.78 -18.29
N ASN A 106 -3.92 1.43 -17.13
CA ASN A 106 -3.82 2.88 -17.02
C ASN A 106 -2.46 3.42 -17.52
N LYS A 107 -1.37 2.67 -17.30
CA LYS A 107 -0.02 3.03 -17.79
C LYS A 107 0.08 3.17 -19.31
N THR A 108 -0.80 2.49 -20.06
CA THR A 108 -0.80 2.50 -21.53
C THR A 108 -1.80 3.50 -22.13
N TRP A 109 -2.64 4.13 -21.29
CA TRP A 109 -3.67 5.03 -21.76
C TRP A 109 -3.12 6.43 -22.07
N THR A 110 -3.45 6.93 -23.26
CA THR A 110 -3.29 8.31 -23.71
C THR A 110 -4.67 8.97 -23.81
N VAL A 111 -4.69 10.26 -24.16
CA VAL A 111 -5.93 10.98 -24.43
C VAL A 111 -6.71 10.33 -25.58
N ASP A 112 -5.98 9.89 -26.61
CA ASP A 112 -6.56 9.39 -27.86
C ASP A 112 -7.01 7.91 -27.79
N ASN A 113 -6.42 7.10 -26.90
CA ASN A 113 -6.62 5.65 -26.91
C ASN A 113 -7.37 5.09 -25.68
N ARG A 114 -7.70 5.93 -24.69
CA ARG A 114 -8.35 5.47 -23.45
C ARG A 114 -9.75 4.89 -23.75
N PRO A 115 -10.13 3.76 -23.14
CA PRO A 115 -11.43 3.15 -23.37
C PRO A 115 -12.55 4.02 -22.78
N ALA A 116 -13.78 3.92 -23.31
CA ALA A 116 -14.90 4.76 -22.87
C ALA A 116 -15.21 4.64 -21.36
N ASP A 117 -14.90 3.50 -20.74
CA ASP A 117 -15.13 3.19 -19.33
C ASP A 117 -13.95 3.53 -18.40
N TRP A 118 -12.90 4.21 -18.91
CA TRP A 118 -11.66 4.46 -18.16
C TRP A 118 -11.89 5.07 -16.76
N LYS A 119 -12.83 6.02 -16.64
CA LYS A 119 -13.20 6.63 -15.35
C LYS A 119 -13.81 5.63 -14.38
N GLN A 120 -14.66 4.72 -14.87
CA GLN A 120 -15.26 3.68 -14.03
C GLN A 120 -14.20 2.73 -13.49
N GLN A 121 -13.18 2.40 -14.31
CA GLN A 121 -12.05 1.58 -13.89
C GLN A 121 -11.20 2.30 -12.82
N LEU A 122 -10.91 3.59 -12.98
CA LEU A 122 -10.19 4.38 -11.97
C LEU A 122 -10.99 4.49 -10.66
N ASN A 123 -12.30 4.78 -10.72
CA ASN A 123 -13.16 4.82 -9.53
C ASN A 123 -13.26 3.45 -8.83
N ARG A 124 -13.16 2.35 -9.58
CA ARG A 124 -13.06 1.00 -8.99
C ARG A 124 -11.72 0.81 -8.29
N TRP A 125 -10.62 1.25 -8.92
CA TRP A 125 -9.30 1.21 -8.31
C TRP A 125 -9.25 2.02 -7.00
N GLU A 126 -9.78 3.24 -6.99
CA GLU A 126 -9.81 4.10 -5.79
C GLU A 126 -10.55 3.43 -4.63
N ARG A 127 -11.75 2.88 -4.88
CA ARG A 127 -12.53 2.17 -3.85
C ARG A 127 -11.77 0.97 -3.28
N LEU A 128 -11.14 0.18 -4.13
CA LEU A 128 -10.32 -0.97 -3.71
C LEU A 128 -9.08 -0.51 -2.93
N HIS A 129 -8.48 0.61 -3.34
CA HIS A 129 -7.32 1.19 -2.67
C HIS A 129 -7.68 1.72 -1.28
N TYR A 130 -8.84 2.37 -1.08
CA TYR A 130 -9.31 2.75 0.25
C TYR A 130 -9.46 1.56 1.20
N ILE A 131 -10.05 0.46 0.73
CA ILE A 131 -10.17 -0.77 1.52
C ILE A 131 -8.78 -1.29 1.90
N ARG A 132 -7.87 -1.33 0.93
CA ARG A 132 -6.48 -1.76 1.15
C ARG A 132 -5.75 -0.88 2.15
N VAL A 133 -5.95 0.45 2.11
CA VAL A 133 -5.40 1.40 3.07
C VAL A 133 -5.93 1.12 4.48
N ALA A 134 -7.22 0.84 4.64
CA ALA A 134 -7.78 0.45 5.94
C ALA A 134 -7.13 -0.84 6.49
N VAL A 135 -6.90 -1.84 5.63
CA VAL A 135 -6.24 -3.11 6.01
C VAL A 135 -4.80 -2.87 6.51
N ILE A 136 -4.01 -2.06 5.81
CA ILE A 136 -2.61 -1.81 6.22
C ILE A 136 -2.51 -0.86 7.42
N ILE A 137 -3.47 0.05 7.62
CA ILE A 137 -3.57 0.84 8.86
C ILE A 137 -3.87 -0.07 10.05
N ALA A 138 -4.79 -1.02 9.89
CA ALA A 138 -5.07 -2.01 10.94
C ALA A 138 -3.82 -2.86 11.23
N ALA A 139 -3.10 -3.32 10.21
CA ALA A 139 -1.83 -4.04 10.38
C ALA A 139 -0.81 -3.21 11.16
N PHE A 140 -0.64 -1.93 10.80
CA PHE A 140 0.27 -1.02 11.48
C PHE A 140 -0.14 -0.77 12.95
N ALA A 141 -1.44 -0.57 13.21
CA ALA A 141 -1.95 -0.41 14.57
C ALA A 141 -1.63 -1.64 15.44
N LEU A 142 -1.79 -2.85 14.90
CA LEU A 142 -1.43 -4.09 15.61
C LEU A 142 0.07 -4.17 15.90
N LEU A 143 0.95 -3.75 14.98
CA LEU A 143 2.39 -3.68 15.24
C LEU A 143 2.71 -2.68 16.35
N VAL A 144 2.09 -1.49 16.34
CA VAL A 144 2.27 -0.49 17.40
C VAL A 144 1.78 -1.02 18.74
N THR A 145 0.63 -1.71 18.79
CA THR A 145 0.12 -2.33 20.02
C THR A 145 1.01 -3.48 20.49
N ALA A 146 1.67 -4.21 19.60
CA ALA A 146 2.60 -5.26 20.00
C ALA A 146 3.88 -4.74 20.69
N LEU A 147 4.17 -3.43 20.59
CA LEU A 147 5.31 -2.78 21.28
C LEU A 147 5.03 -2.46 22.76
N THR A 148 3.77 -2.54 23.20
CA THR A 148 3.35 -2.19 24.57
C THR A 148 3.23 -3.43 25.44
#